data_AF-A0A0P4VJB9-F1
#
_entry.id   AF-A0A0P4VJB9-F1
#
_cell.length_a   1.000
_cell.length_b   1.000
_cell.length_c   1.000
_cell.angle_alpha   90.00
_cell.angle_beta   90.00
_cell.angle_gamma   90.00
#
_symmetry.space_group_name_H-M   'P 1'
#
loop_
_entity.id
_entity.type
_entity.pdbx_description
1 polymer ?
#
loop_
_entity_poly.entity_id
_entity_poly.type
_entity_poly.pdbx_seq_one_letter_code
_entity_poly.pdbx_strand_id
1 'polypeptide(L)'
;DKMGTHFSNLPLQVCLYFNVVFFPFWLAVNFIMIPIKFSKLEILYQFILALSLVAVIIIEGIRLYIGYIGNLKEKIPEIASFWLISVLLQTPLQMFLLLSSGIKSSVLERIMQSIMCIFLIVQIILGFIA
;
A
#
# COMPACT_ATOMS: atom_id res chain seq x y z
N ASP A 1 -13.37 10.44 34.97
CA ASP A 1 -12.39 10.31 33.87
C ASP A 1 -11.68 8.97 33.91
N LYS A 2 -12.20 8.00 33.14
CA LYS A 2 -11.44 6.80 32.83
C LYS A 2 -10.47 7.19 31.72
N MET A 3 -9.26 7.55 32.11
CA MET A 3 -8.12 7.61 31.21
C MET A 3 -7.89 6.17 30.73
N GLY A 4 -8.59 5.80 29.66
CA GLY A 4 -8.33 4.56 28.95
C GLY A 4 -6.91 4.66 28.44
N THR A 5 -6.01 3.84 28.99
CA THR A 5 -4.69 3.61 28.43
C THR A 5 -4.91 2.99 27.06
N HIS A 6 -5.04 3.82 26.03
CA HIS A 6 -4.73 3.37 24.68
C HIS A 6 -3.28 2.91 24.75
N PHE A 7 -3.03 1.69 24.34
CA PHE A 7 -1.67 1.21 24.13
C PHE A 7 -1.51 1.07 22.63
N SER A 8 -0.35 1.48 22.10
CA SER A 8 0.00 1.22 20.71
C SER A 8 -0.37 -0.20 20.29
N ASN A 9 -0.96 -0.38 19.11
CA ASN A 9 -1.39 -1.69 18.63
C ASN A 9 -0.17 -2.44 18.08
N LEU A 10 0.38 -3.38 18.86
CA LEU A 10 1.59 -4.13 18.50
C LEU A 10 1.44 -4.89 17.16
N PRO A 11 0.35 -5.64 16.90
CA PRO A 11 0.14 -6.27 15.60
C PRO A 11 0.20 -5.29 14.42
N LEU A 12 -0.43 -4.11 14.55
CA LEU A 12 -0.38 -3.07 13.52
C LEU A 12 1.05 -2.59 13.30
N GLN A 13 1.79 -2.36 14.38
CA GLN A 13 3.19 -1.91 14.33
C GLN A 13 4.09 -2.89 13.59
N VAL A 14 3.96 -4.18 13.89
CA VAL A 14 4.71 -5.25 13.24
C VAL A 14 4.36 -5.33 11.75
N CYS A 15 3.07 -5.25 11.41
CA CYS A 15 2.62 -5.30 10.03
C CYS A 15 3.12 -4.10 9.20
N LEU A 16 3.12 -2.89 9.78
CA LEU A 16 3.67 -1.69 9.16
C LEU A 16 5.17 -1.83 8.89
N TYR A 17 5.93 -2.32 9.87
CA TYR A 17 7.36 -2.56 9.73
C TYR A 17 7.68 -3.52 8.58
N PHE A 18 6.99 -4.67 8.51
CA PHE A 18 7.21 -5.63 7.43
C PHE A 18 6.84 -5.08 6.06
N ASN A 19 5.78 -4.27 5.96
CA ASN A 19 5.43 -3.62 4.70
C ASN A 19 6.50 -2.58 4.28
N VAL A 20 7.05 -1.79 5.21
CA VAL A 20 8.18 -0.89 4.92
C VAL A 20 9.38 -1.65 4.36
N VAL A 21 9.70 -2.83 4.90
CA VAL A 21 10.78 -3.68 4.41
C VAL A 21 10.45 -4.31 3.05
N PHE A 22 9.19 -4.71 2.83
CA PHE A 22 8.76 -5.35 1.58
C PHE A 22 8.62 -4.37 0.42
N PHE A 23 8.21 -3.13 0.69
CA PHE A 23 7.89 -2.12 -0.30
C PHE A 23 9.03 -1.84 -1.32
N PRO A 24 10.32 -1.74 -0.93
CA PRO A 24 11.44 -1.67 -1.87
C PRO A 24 11.53 -2.84 -2.85
N PHE A 25 11.20 -4.07 -2.42
CA PHE A 25 11.22 -5.23 -3.31
C PHE A 25 10.07 -5.19 -4.31
N TRP A 26 8.87 -4.80 -3.85
CA TRP A 26 7.73 -4.57 -4.75
C TRP A 26 8.06 -3.49 -5.80
N LEU A 27 8.71 -2.41 -5.36
CA LEU A 27 9.14 -1.30 -6.22
C LEU A 27 10.16 -1.78 -7.27
N ALA A 28 11.19 -2.52 -6.85
CA ALA A 28 12.22 -3.06 -7.73
C ALA A 28 11.63 -3.96 -8.82
N VAL A 29 10.71 -4.87 -8.46
CA VAL A 29 10.04 -5.75 -9.42
C VAL A 29 9.24 -4.93 -10.45
N ASN A 30 8.48 -3.93 -10.03
CA ASN A 30 7.72 -3.09 -10.95
C ASN A 30 8.66 -2.32 -11.91
N PHE A 31 9.76 -1.73 -11.40
CA PHE A 31 10.72 -1.02 -12.26
C PHE A 31 11.42 -1.92 -13.27
N ILE A 32 11.81 -3.13 -12.87
CA ILE A 32 12.45 -4.11 -13.76
C ILE A 32 11.47 -4.57 -14.85
N MET A 33 10.19 -4.71 -14.51
CA MET A 33 9.18 -5.26 -15.43
C MET A 33 8.62 -4.23 -16.42
N ILE A 34 8.63 -2.94 -16.08
CA ILE A 34 8.12 -1.87 -16.97
C ILE A 34 8.76 -1.95 -18.37
N PRO A 35 10.09 -1.87 -18.55
CA PRO A 35 10.71 -1.88 -19.88
C PRO A 35 10.36 -3.12 -20.72
N ILE A 36 10.08 -4.25 -20.07
CA ILE A 36 9.79 -5.53 -20.71
C ILE A 36 8.38 -5.56 -21.32
N LYS A 37 7.42 -4.85 -20.71
CA LYS A 37 6.01 -4.86 -21.10
C LYS A 37 5.50 -3.55 -21.70
N PHE A 38 6.17 -2.43 -21.47
CA PHE A 38 5.65 -1.09 -21.79
C PHE A 38 5.25 -0.93 -23.26
N SER A 39 6.10 -1.39 -24.19
CA SER A 39 5.82 -1.32 -25.64
C SER A 39 4.67 -2.22 -26.10
N LYS A 40 4.24 -3.17 -25.27
CA LYS A 40 3.13 -4.11 -25.57
C LYS A 40 1.79 -3.61 -25.03
N LEU A 41 1.78 -2.49 -24.30
CA LEU A 41 0.57 -1.88 -23.74
C LEU A 41 -0.01 -0.89 -24.73
N GLU A 42 -1.34 -0.78 -24.75
CA GLU A 42 -2.02 0.33 -25.43
C GLU A 42 -1.64 1.67 -24.79
N ILE A 43 -1.68 2.75 -25.57
CA ILE A 43 -1.24 4.08 -25.12
C ILE A 43 -1.95 4.55 -23.84
N LEU A 44 -3.25 4.26 -23.72
CA LEU A 44 -4.02 4.57 -22.52
C LEU A 44 -3.50 3.82 -21.29
N TYR A 45 -3.18 2.53 -21.43
CA TYR A 45 -2.64 1.70 -20.36
C TYR A 45 -1.20 2.07 -19.99
N GLN A 46 -0.38 2.53 -20.94
CA GLN A 46 0.94 3.09 -20.64
C GLN A 46 0.82 4.29 -19.69
N PHE A 47 -0.08 5.22 -20.02
CA PHE A 47 -0.32 6.43 -19.23
C PHE A 47 -0.88 6.11 -17.84
N ILE A 48 -1.95 5.30 -17.77
CA ILE A 48 -2.59 4.95 -16.50
C ILE A 48 -1.65 4.11 -15.61
N LEU A 49 -0.87 3.19 -16.18
CA LEU A 49 0.13 2.43 -15.41
C LEU A 49 1.15 3.36 -14.76
N ALA A 50 1.75 4.27 -15.54
CA ALA A 50 2.73 5.21 -15.02
C ALA A 50 2.14 6.09 -13.90
N LEU A 51 0.95 6.65 -14.13
CA LEU A 51 0.26 7.48 -13.14
C LEU A 51 -0.07 6.70 -11.86
N SER A 52 -0.60 5.48 -11.99
CA SER A 52 -0.95 4.63 -10.85
C SER A 52 0.28 4.24 -10.03
N LEU A 53 1.40 3.90 -10.65
CA LEU A 53 2.63 3.56 -9.94
C LEU A 53 3.21 4.76 -9.19
N VAL A 54 3.26 5.93 -9.81
CA VAL A 54 3.72 7.17 -9.14
C VAL A 54 2.81 7.49 -7.96
N ALA A 55 1.49 7.42 -8.14
CA ALA A 55 0.52 7.65 -7.08
C ALA A 55 0.72 6.66 -5.92
N VAL A 56 0.80 5.36 -6.21
CA VAL A 56 1.03 4.31 -5.21
C VAL A 56 2.32 4.57 -4.42
N ILE A 57 3.42 4.95 -5.08
CA ILE A 57 4.70 5.16 -4.39
C ILE A 57 4.61 6.30 -3.38
N ILE A 58 4.03 7.43 -3.79
CA ILE A 58 3.89 8.62 -2.93
C ILE A 58 2.91 8.32 -1.80
N ILE A 59 1.74 7.76 -2.13
CA ILE A 59 0.68 7.46 -1.17
C ILE A 59 1.15 6.41 -0.16
N GLU A 60 1.80 5.33 -0.60
CA GLU A 60 2.29 4.28 0.30
C GLU A 60 3.33 4.82 1.27
N GLY A 61 4.26 5.67 0.81
CA GLY A 61 5.24 6.31 1.69
C GLY A 61 4.60 7.16 2.77
N ILE A 62 3.65 8.03 2.39
CA ILE A 62 2.90 8.88 3.34
C ILE A 62 2.07 8.00 4.29
N ARG A 63 1.36 7.02 3.76
CA ARG A 63 0.49 6.11 4.51
C ARG A 63 1.28 5.34 5.57
N LEU A 64 2.37 4.68 5.19
CA LEU A 64 3.21 3.92 6.13
C LEU A 64 3.83 4.82 7.20
N TYR A 65 4.28 6.03 6.84
CA TYR A 65 4.83 6.98 7.80
C TYR A 65 3.79 7.43 8.85
N ILE A 66 2.62 7.86 8.38
CA ILE A 66 1.54 8.33 9.26
C ILE A 66 1.02 7.19 10.13
N GLY A 67 0.84 5.98 9.57
CA GLY A 67 0.42 4.81 10.34
C GLY A 67 1.43 4.44 11.44
N TYR A 68 2.73 4.49 11.12
CA TYR A 68 3.80 4.20 12.08
C TYR A 68 3.84 5.20 13.24
N ILE A 69 3.85 6.50 12.93
CA ILE A 69 3.89 7.55 13.96
C ILE A 69 2.56 7.63 14.73
N GLY A 70 1.43 7.49 14.05
CA GLY A 70 0.10 7.49 14.64
C GLY A 70 -0.07 6.37 15.67
N ASN A 71 0.36 5.15 15.33
CA ASN A 71 0.24 4.01 16.23
C ASN A 71 1.20 4.10 17.43
N LEU A 72 2.46 4.52 17.21
CA LEU A 72 3.44 4.64 18.30
C LEU A 72 3.15 5.77 19.27
N LYS A 73 2.61 6.89 18.77
CA LYS A 73 2.30 8.06 19.59
C LYS A 73 0.82 8.11 19.99
N GLU A 74 0.06 7.06 19.69
CA GLU A 74 -1.36 6.91 20.00
C GLU A 74 -2.19 8.11 19.55
N LYS A 75 -1.85 8.63 18.37
CA LYS A 75 -2.51 9.82 17.83
C LYS A 75 -3.65 9.40 16.91
N ILE A 76 -4.86 9.53 17.45
CA ILE A 76 -6.12 9.21 16.76
C ILE A 76 -6.24 9.91 15.39
N PRO A 77 -5.92 11.22 15.23
CA PRO A 77 -6.06 11.88 13.93
C PRO A 77 -5.14 11.27 12.84
N GLU A 78 -3.91 10.91 13.21
CA GLU A 78 -2.97 10.25 12.32
C GLU A 78 -3.43 8.83 11.95
N ILE A 79 -3.91 8.03 12.92
CA ILE A 79 -4.48 6.70 12.62
C ILE A 79 -5.71 6.80 11.71
N ALA A 80 -6.60 7.76 11.95
CA ALA A 80 -7.76 8.00 11.08
C ALA A 80 -7.33 8.39 9.66
N SER A 81 -6.28 9.22 9.54
CA SER A 81 -5.70 9.61 8.25
C SER A 81 -5.08 8.42 7.53
N PHE A 82 -4.30 7.60 8.24
CA PHE A 82 -3.74 6.35 7.72
C PHE A 82 -4.83 5.41 7.20
N TRP A 83 -5.91 5.24 7.97
CA TRP A 83 -7.01 4.36 7.62
C TRP A 83 -7.76 4.89 6.39
N LEU A 84 -8.06 6.19 6.36
CA LEU A 84 -8.74 6.84 5.23
C LEU A 84 -7.92 6.72 3.94
N ILE A 85 -6.62 6.99 4.00
CA ILE A 85 -5.70 6.83 2.87
C ILE A 85 -5.67 5.37 2.42
N SER A 86 -5.61 4.42 3.36
CA SER A 86 -5.59 2.98 3.06
C SER A 86 -6.85 2.56 2.28
N VAL A 87 -8.03 2.95 2.76
CA VAL A 87 -9.31 2.53 2.16
C VAL A 87 -9.62 3.29 0.85
N LEU A 88 -9.52 4.62 0.87
CA LEU A 88 -10.01 5.45 -0.25
C LEU A 88 -9.00 5.60 -1.38
N LEU A 89 -7.70 5.61 -1.09
CA LEU A 89 -6.68 5.87 -2.09
C LEU A 89 -5.89 4.62 -2.43
N GLN A 90 -5.39 3.91 -1.41
CA GLN A 90 -4.48 2.81 -1.62
C GLN A 90 -5.19 1.56 -2.15
N THR A 91 -6.33 1.17 -1.57
CA THR A 91 -7.09 0.00 -2.04
C THR A 91 -7.45 0.06 -3.52
N PRO A 92 -8.08 1.12 -4.06
CA PRO A 92 -8.44 1.12 -5.49
C PRO A 92 -7.22 1.04 -6.40
N LEU A 93 -6.12 1.70 -6.05
CA LEU A 93 -4.88 1.65 -6.84
C LEU A 93 -4.24 0.26 -6.81
N GLN A 94 -4.15 -0.37 -5.63
CA GLN A 94 -3.58 -1.70 -5.48
C GLN A 94 -4.45 -2.77 -6.18
N MET A 95 -5.77 -2.62 -6.12
CA MET A 95 -6.69 -3.52 -6.83
C MET A 95 -6.61 -3.34 -8.34
N PHE A 96 -6.46 -2.11 -8.84
CA PHE A 96 -6.23 -1.85 -10.26
C PHE A 96 -4.96 -2.54 -10.76
N LEU A 97 -3.83 -2.39 -10.06
CA LEU A 97 -2.57 -3.02 -10.44
C LEU A 97 -2.62 -4.57 -10.38
N LEU A 98 -3.46 -5.13 -9.51
CA LEU A 98 -3.63 -6.58 -9.36
C LEU A 98 -4.55 -7.18 -10.44
N LEU A 99 -5.72 -6.57 -10.66
CA LEU A 99 -6.82 -7.17 -11.42
C LEU A 99 -6.88 -6.71 -12.88
N SER A 100 -6.26 -5.58 -13.23
CA SER A 100 -6.33 -5.04 -14.58
C SER A 100 -5.57 -5.93 -15.58
N SER A 101 -6.33 -6.63 -16.43
CA SER A 101 -5.78 -7.48 -17.49
C SER A 101 -5.00 -6.67 -18.53
N GLY A 102 -5.40 -5.41 -18.77
CA GLY A 102 -4.76 -4.52 -19.75
C GLY A 102 -3.33 -4.12 -19.40
N ILE A 103 -2.93 -4.22 -18.12
CA ILE A 103 -1.53 -3.99 -17.68
C ILE A 103 -0.60 -5.16 -18.07
N LYS A 104 -1.18 -6.31 -18.45
CA LYS A 104 -0.43 -7.52 -18.86
C LYS A 104 0.64 -7.94 -17.85
N SER A 105 0.33 -7.85 -16.54
CA SER A 105 1.27 -8.17 -15.46
C SER A 105 1.80 -9.60 -15.55
N SER A 106 3.10 -9.76 -15.33
CA SER A 106 3.75 -11.07 -15.23
C SER A 106 3.31 -11.82 -13.95
N VAL A 107 3.63 -13.12 -13.86
CA VAL A 107 3.35 -13.92 -12.65
C VAL A 107 4.05 -13.32 -11.43
N LEU A 108 5.31 -12.90 -11.58
CA LEU A 108 6.08 -12.30 -10.49
C LEU A 108 5.42 -11.00 -9.99
N GLU A 109 5.01 -10.12 -10.91
CA GLU A 109 4.31 -8.89 -10.53
C GLU A 109 3.00 -9.19 -9.78
N ARG A 110 2.21 -10.18 -10.23
CA ARG A 110 0.98 -10.56 -9.54
C ARG A 110 1.26 -11.09 -8.14
N ILE A 111 2.32 -11.87 -7.94
CA ILE A 111 2.72 -12.37 -6.62
C ILE A 111 3.08 -11.19 -5.70
N MET A 112 3.97 -10.30 -6.14
CA MET A 112 4.37 -9.14 -5.36
C MET A 112 3.18 -8.22 -5.05
N GLN A 113 2.30 -8.01 -6.02
CA GLN A 113 1.11 -7.21 -5.89
C GLN A 113 0.10 -7.84 -4.92
N SER A 114 -0.07 -9.16 -4.95
CA SER A 114 -0.93 -9.88 -4.00
C SER A 114 -0.43 -9.72 -2.57
N ILE A 115 0.89 -9.77 -2.36
CA ILE A 115 1.49 -9.55 -1.04
C ILE A 115 1.23 -8.12 -0.55
N MET A 116 1.39 -7.09 -1.41
CA MET A 116 1.00 -5.71 -1.06
C MET A 116 -0.47 -5.61 -0.66
N CYS A 117 -1.38 -6.24 -1.41
CA CYS A 117 -2.80 -6.25 -1.08
C CYS A 117 -3.07 -6.94 0.26
N ILE A 118 -2.38 -8.03 0.58
CA ILE A 118 -2.50 -8.71 1.88
C ILE A 118 -2.06 -7.78 3.01
N PHE A 119 -0.90 -7.13 2.87
CA PHE A 119 -0.46 -6.13 3.85
C PHE A 119 -1.51 -5.04 4.05
N LEU A 120 -2.04 -4.49 2.95
CA LEU A 120 -3.05 -3.44 3.01
C LEU A 120 -4.32 -3.89 3.72
N ILE A 121 -4.86 -5.07 3.40
CA ILE A 121 -6.07 -5.62 4.03
C ILE A 121 -5.86 -5.80 5.54
N VAL A 122 -4.75 -6.43 5.92
CA VAL A 122 -4.41 -6.65 7.34
C VAL A 122 -4.28 -5.31 8.06
N GLN A 123 -3.64 -4.33 7.43
CA GLN A 123 -3.45 -2.99 8.00
C GLN A 123 -4.73 -2.17 8.10
N ILE A 124 -5.69 -2.34 7.18
CA ILE A 124 -7.03 -1.72 7.28
C ILE A 124 -7.79 -2.31 8.46
N ILE A 125 -7.75 -3.63 8.65
CA ILE A 125 -8.41 -4.31 9.77
C ILE A 125 -7.78 -3.87 11.09
N LEU A 126 -6.45 -3.96 11.21
CA LEU A 126 -5.74 -3.60 12.44
C LEU A 126 -5.81 -2.10 12.74
N GLY A 127 -5.77 -1.26 11.72
CA GLY A 127 -5.89 0.19 11.86
C GLY A 127 -7.30 0.66 12.24
N PHE A 128 -8.33 -0.14 12.00
CA PHE A 128 -9.68 0.12 12.52
C PHE A 128 -9.81 -0.25 14.00
N ILE A 129 -9.05 -1.27 14.45
CA ILE A 129 -9.05 -1.76 15.83
C ILE A 129 -8.19 -0.89 16.75
N ALA A 130 -7.09 -0.32 16.21
CA ALA A 130 -6.16 0.57 16.89
C ALA A 130 -6.79 1.95 17.15
#